data_AF-A0A5C8J757-F1
#
_entry.id   AF-A0A5C8J757-F1
#
_cell.length_a   1.000
_cell.length_b   1.000
_cell.length_c   1.000
_cell.angle_alpha   90.00
_cell.angle_beta   90.00
_cell.angle_gamma   90.00
#
_symmetry.space_group_name_H-M   'P 1'
#
loop_
_entity.id
_entity.type
_entity.pdbx_description
1 polymer ?
#
loop_
_entity_poly.entity_id
_entity_poly.type
_entity_poly.pdbx_seq_one_letter_code
_entity_poly.pdbx_strand_id
1 'polypeptide(L)'
;MKRPRTTPASTLARLSALALLTALSACGGGDDDATPVEPPAPQPTSNLADCHNPSMYKVGSGWSVTWDVTDTRAVTSDGVIPVRESITHTDVLAPPPEWGMPADAVRWRDAPNSINGWDRLPDWQGRYVRLHDGVVDTLLTARWEWPTRAFPNIAYHGYLPGLTEPIGLAAGETYASPAVTQYVAGHYIFIDTNNVSHVPAPPLDGGTGVLPDKATLETTYLGRVDVTVPAGTFATCHVRQTSAPGVVQESWRVAEGQWRGITVQSRESGDGFRLDQQAREISANWN
;
A
#
# COMPACT_ATOMS: atom_id res chain seq x y z
N MET A 1 -12.43 -48.86 33.71
CA MET A 1 -10.96 -48.93 33.72
C MET A 1 -10.39 -47.60 33.25
N LYS A 2 -9.78 -46.82 34.15
CA LYS A 2 -9.06 -45.57 33.84
C LYS A 2 -7.66 -45.92 33.33
N ARG A 3 -7.27 -45.44 32.15
CA ARG A 3 -5.86 -45.39 31.73
C ARG A 3 -5.39 -43.93 31.70
N PRO A 4 -4.23 -43.59 32.30
CA PRO A 4 -3.69 -42.24 32.32
C PRO A 4 -2.59 -42.01 31.25
N ARG A 5 -2.42 -40.71 30.93
CA ARG A 5 -1.20 -39.97 30.52
C ARG A 5 -0.30 -40.50 29.39
N THR A 6 0.01 -39.62 28.45
CA THR A 6 1.36 -38.99 28.34
C THR A 6 1.37 -37.80 27.37
N THR A 7 1.88 -36.67 27.84
CA THR A 7 2.34 -35.51 27.05
C THR A 7 3.83 -35.68 26.75
N PRO A 8 4.35 -35.25 25.59
CA PRO A 8 5.75 -34.87 25.47
C PRO A 8 5.92 -33.35 25.51
N ALA A 9 6.83 -32.92 26.38
CA ALA A 9 7.40 -31.59 26.45
C ALA A 9 8.35 -31.36 25.26
N SER A 10 8.30 -30.19 24.63
CA SER A 10 9.31 -29.73 23.69
C SER A 10 10.22 -28.70 24.36
N THR A 11 11.51 -28.96 24.17
CA THR A 11 12.67 -28.42 24.88
C THR A 11 13.06 -27.03 24.35
N LEU A 12 13.30 -26.11 25.28
CA LEU A 12 14.04 -24.86 25.08
C LEU A 12 15.49 -25.16 24.65
N ALA A 13 15.94 -24.59 23.53
CA ALA A 13 17.36 -24.49 23.20
C ALA A 13 17.79 -23.01 23.19
N ARG A 14 18.86 -22.75 23.96
CA ARG A 14 19.47 -21.47 24.27
C ARG A 14 20.46 -21.01 23.19
N LEU A 15 20.69 -19.70 23.21
CA LEU A 15 21.81 -18.92 22.67
C LEU A 15 23.16 -19.64 22.56
N SER A 16 23.88 -19.31 21.48
CA SER A 16 25.35 -19.16 21.49
C SER A 16 25.75 -17.98 20.58
N ALA A 17 26.44 -17.01 21.17
CA ALA A 17 27.25 -16.01 20.48
C ALA A 17 28.67 -16.58 20.28
N LEU A 18 29.36 -16.22 19.19
CA LEU A 18 30.78 -15.82 19.21
C LEU A 18 31.28 -15.34 17.84
N ALA A 19 32.18 -14.36 17.91
CA ALA A 19 32.77 -13.57 16.83
C ALA A 19 33.82 -14.31 15.99
N LEU A 20 34.09 -13.79 14.78
CA LEU A 20 35.43 -13.85 14.18
C LEU A 20 35.71 -12.57 13.36
N LEU A 21 36.65 -11.78 13.86
CA LEU A 21 37.43 -10.78 13.13
C LEU A 21 38.49 -11.50 12.29
N THR A 22 38.63 -11.12 11.03
CA THR A 22 39.88 -11.30 10.27
C THR A 22 40.17 -10.03 9.49
N ALA A 23 41.12 -9.25 10.01
CA ALA A 23 41.85 -8.24 9.28
C ALA A 23 42.92 -8.94 8.43
N LEU A 24 43.02 -8.56 7.15
CA LEU A 24 44.21 -8.82 6.34
C LEU A 24 44.63 -7.53 5.64
N SER A 25 45.82 -7.12 6.03
CA SER A 25 46.69 -6.09 5.49
C SER A 25 47.00 -6.27 4.00
N ALA A 26 46.94 -5.17 3.22
CA ALA A 26 47.67 -5.05 1.97
C ALA A 26 48.53 -3.78 2.04
N CYS A 27 49.84 -3.99 2.13
CA CYS A 27 50.89 -2.99 2.02
C CYS A 27 51.40 -3.05 0.57
N GLY A 28 51.29 -1.95 -0.17
CA GLY A 28 51.83 -1.81 -1.52
C GLY A 28 52.27 -0.37 -1.71
N GLY A 29 53.58 -0.14 -1.62
CA GLY A 29 54.22 1.16 -1.83
C GLY A 29 54.43 1.44 -3.31
N GLY A 30 54.05 2.64 -3.72
CA GLY A 30 54.39 3.26 -4.99
C GLY A 30 54.40 4.78 -4.77
N ASP A 31 55.56 5.40 -4.95
CA ASP A 31 55.75 6.84 -4.95
C ASP A 31 55.10 7.43 -6.21
N ASP A 32 53.81 7.78 -6.13
CA ASP A 32 53.12 8.59 -7.13
C ASP A 32 52.47 9.77 -6.40
N ASP A 33 52.70 10.98 -6.93
CA ASP A 33 52.10 12.25 -6.51
C ASP A 33 50.56 12.11 -6.44
N ALA A 34 50.05 11.70 -5.28
CA ALA A 34 48.64 11.66 -4.99
C ALA A 34 48.18 13.10 -4.73
N THR A 35 47.72 13.78 -5.79
CA THR A 35 46.83 14.93 -5.64
C THR A 35 45.73 14.53 -4.65
N PRO A 36 45.45 15.32 -3.59
CA PRO A 36 44.41 14.98 -2.63
C PRO A 36 43.10 14.75 -3.37
N VAL A 37 42.62 13.50 -3.39
CA VAL A 37 41.28 13.20 -3.86
C VAL A 37 40.35 13.82 -2.82
N GLU A 38 39.73 14.95 -3.19
CA GLU A 38 38.71 15.58 -2.36
C GLU A 38 37.63 14.52 -2.06
N PRO A 39 37.30 14.29 -0.78
CA PRO A 39 36.27 13.32 -0.44
C PRO A 39 35.00 13.63 -1.24
N PRO A 40 34.35 12.63 -1.86
CA PRO A 40 33.11 12.87 -2.59
C PRO A 40 32.13 13.57 -1.64
N ALA A 41 31.56 14.69 -2.12
CA ALA A 41 30.59 15.45 -1.35
C ALA A 41 29.51 14.49 -0.80
N PRO A 42 29.12 14.61 0.48
CA PRO A 42 28.09 13.74 1.05
C PRO A 42 26.85 13.84 0.16
N GLN A 43 26.39 12.70 -0.36
CA GLN A 43 25.16 12.68 -1.15
C GLN A 43 24.03 13.19 -0.25
N PRO A 44 23.13 14.05 -0.77
CA PRO A 44 21.97 14.48 -0.02
C PRO A 44 21.21 13.24 0.45
N THR A 45 21.08 13.11 1.76
CA THR A 45 20.34 12.01 2.38
C THR A 45 18.87 12.18 2.02
N SER A 46 18.40 11.47 0.99
CA SER A 46 16.99 11.48 0.60
C SER A 46 16.16 10.73 1.65
N ASN A 47 14.95 11.22 1.92
CA ASN A 47 14.02 10.58 2.85
C ASN A 47 12.67 10.36 2.17
N LEU A 48 12.02 9.22 2.44
CA LEU A 48 10.67 8.95 1.93
C LEU A 48 9.65 10.05 2.29
N ALA A 49 9.88 10.75 3.40
CA ALA A 49 9.02 11.83 3.86
C ALA A 49 8.96 13.00 2.88
N ASP A 50 10.00 13.16 2.07
CA ASP A 50 10.05 14.21 1.05
C ASP A 50 8.95 14.03 0.00
N CYS A 51 8.57 12.78 -0.27
CA CYS A 51 7.53 12.44 -1.24
C CYS A 51 6.14 12.34 -0.62
N HIS A 52 6.01 12.62 0.67
CA HIS A 52 4.71 12.65 1.33
C HIS A 52 4.04 14.02 1.14
N ASN A 53 2.75 14.00 0.83
CA ASN A 53 1.94 15.20 0.70
C ASN A 53 0.78 15.18 1.69
N PRO A 54 0.86 15.93 2.80
CA PRO A 54 -0.21 15.98 3.81
C PRO A 54 -1.58 16.39 3.23
N SER A 55 -1.59 17.17 2.14
CA SER A 55 -2.83 17.60 1.48
C SER A 55 -3.65 16.42 0.91
N MET A 56 -3.01 15.27 0.65
CA MET A 56 -3.70 14.04 0.25
C MET A 56 -4.58 13.45 1.38
N TYR A 57 -4.47 13.97 2.60
CA TYR A 57 -5.25 13.53 3.77
C TYR A 57 -6.24 14.59 4.24
N LYS A 58 -6.44 15.67 3.47
CA LYS A 58 -7.38 16.73 3.81
C LYS A 58 -8.68 16.58 3.02
N VAL A 59 -9.80 16.60 3.72
CA VAL A 59 -11.14 16.50 3.11
C VAL A 59 -11.32 17.60 2.05
N GLY A 60 -11.85 17.21 0.89
CA GLY A 60 -12.05 18.08 -0.27
C GLY A 60 -10.86 18.11 -1.24
N SER A 61 -9.72 17.51 -0.89
CA SER A 61 -8.67 17.22 -1.86
C SER A 61 -9.10 16.11 -2.83
N GLY A 62 -8.53 16.11 -4.04
CA GLY A 62 -8.72 15.04 -5.00
C GLY A 62 -7.66 15.05 -6.09
N TRP A 63 -7.48 13.92 -6.75
CA TRP A 63 -6.53 13.78 -7.86
C TRP A 63 -7.01 12.74 -8.87
N SER A 64 -6.46 12.77 -10.07
CA SER A 64 -6.67 11.72 -11.07
C SER A 64 -5.38 11.34 -11.76
N VAL A 65 -5.29 10.07 -12.13
CA VAL A 65 -4.21 9.53 -12.96
C VAL A 65 -4.82 8.68 -14.05
N THR A 66 -4.54 9.03 -15.31
CA THR A 66 -4.78 8.17 -16.46
C THR A 66 -3.55 7.31 -16.66
N TRP A 67 -3.73 6.00 -16.82
CA TRP A 67 -2.68 4.99 -16.85
C TRP A 67 -2.63 4.27 -18.19
N ASP A 68 -1.41 4.03 -18.67
CA ASP A 68 -1.11 2.92 -19.57
C ASP A 68 -0.83 1.67 -18.73
N VAL A 69 -1.65 0.63 -18.90
CA VAL A 69 -1.61 -0.61 -18.12
C VAL A 69 -1.17 -1.78 -19.01
N THR A 70 -0.13 -2.48 -18.57
CA THR A 70 0.35 -3.72 -19.19
C THR A 70 0.21 -4.85 -18.17
N ASP A 71 -0.61 -5.87 -18.47
CA ASP A 71 -0.85 -7.01 -17.57
C ASP A 71 -0.52 -8.33 -18.27
N THR A 72 0.48 -9.06 -17.78
CA THR A 72 0.90 -10.35 -18.38
C THR A 72 -0.17 -11.43 -18.26
N ARG A 73 -1.24 -11.25 -17.48
CA ARG A 73 -2.38 -12.17 -17.43
C ARG A 73 -3.36 -11.95 -18.58
N ALA A 74 -3.25 -10.83 -19.27
CA ALA A 74 -4.15 -10.43 -20.35
C ALA A 74 -3.65 -10.83 -21.75
N VAL A 75 -2.83 -11.88 -21.84
CA VAL A 75 -2.25 -12.36 -23.11
C VAL A 75 -3.37 -12.73 -24.09
N THR A 76 -3.31 -12.19 -25.31
CA THR A 76 -4.25 -12.56 -26.37
C THR A 76 -3.94 -13.95 -26.92
N SER A 77 -4.83 -14.50 -27.76
CA SER A 77 -4.59 -15.76 -28.48
C SER A 77 -3.28 -15.79 -29.27
N ASP A 78 -2.77 -14.61 -29.64
CA ASP A 78 -1.61 -14.44 -30.50
C ASP A 78 -0.33 -14.16 -29.68
N GLY A 79 -0.40 -14.26 -28.35
CA GLY A 79 0.75 -14.03 -27.47
C GLY A 79 1.06 -12.56 -27.18
N VAL A 80 0.19 -11.64 -27.59
CA VAL A 80 0.39 -10.19 -27.41
C VAL A 80 -0.16 -9.75 -26.06
N ILE A 81 0.62 -8.97 -25.32
CA ILE A 81 0.14 -8.30 -24.10
C ILE A 81 -0.38 -6.91 -24.51
N PRO A 82 -1.69 -6.64 -24.40
CA PRO A 82 -2.24 -5.36 -24.78
C PRO A 82 -1.90 -4.28 -23.75
N VAL A 83 -1.56 -3.08 -24.22
CA VAL A 83 -1.60 -1.88 -23.39
C VAL A 83 -3.05 -1.40 -23.35
N ARG A 84 -3.58 -1.19 -22.14
CA ARG A 84 -4.94 -0.71 -21.91
C ARG A 84 -4.91 0.60 -21.16
N GLU A 85 -5.80 1.51 -21.52
CA GLU A 85 -6.00 2.72 -20.75
C GLU A 85 -6.89 2.43 -19.54
N SER A 86 -6.53 3.00 -18.39
CA SER A 86 -7.33 2.98 -17.17
C SER A 86 -7.27 4.35 -16.51
N ILE A 87 -8.31 4.75 -15.80
CA ILE A 87 -8.33 6.02 -15.05
C ILE A 87 -8.59 5.72 -13.59
N THR A 88 -7.74 6.25 -12.72
CA THR A 88 -7.99 6.32 -11.29
C THR A 88 -8.31 7.77 -10.94
N HIS A 89 -9.49 8.00 -10.39
CA HIS A 89 -9.84 9.27 -9.74
C HIS A 89 -9.91 9.01 -8.24
N THR A 90 -9.40 9.90 -7.40
CA THR A 90 -9.47 9.73 -5.95
C THR A 90 -9.94 11.02 -5.32
N ASP A 91 -10.96 10.92 -4.47
CA ASP A 91 -11.45 12.03 -3.65
C ASP A 91 -11.20 11.74 -2.17
N VAL A 92 -10.87 12.78 -1.41
CA VAL A 92 -10.70 12.71 0.03
C VAL A 92 -11.96 13.23 0.71
N LEU A 93 -12.66 12.33 1.40
CA LEU A 93 -13.95 12.60 2.02
C LEU A 93 -13.90 12.31 3.52
N ALA A 94 -14.84 12.88 4.27
CA ALA A 94 -15.06 12.47 5.65
C ALA A 94 -15.58 11.01 5.68
N PRO A 95 -15.17 10.19 6.66
CA PRO A 95 -15.80 8.88 6.88
C PRO A 95 -17.29 9.03 7.26
N PRO A 96 -18.12 7.99 7.03
CA PRO A 96 -19.48 7.98 7.53
C PRO A 96 -19.51 8.16 9.06
N PRO A 97 -20.28 9.13 9.60
CA PRO A 97 -20.29 9.42 11.03
C PRO A 97 -20.78 8.25 11.87
N GLU A 98 -21.66 7.41 11.32
CA GLU A 98 -22.20 6.22 11.97
C GLU A 98 -21.18 5.10 12.18
N TRP A 99 -20.00 5.16 11.55
CA TRP A 99 -18.97 4.11 11.68
C TRP A 99 -18.07 4.27 12.89
N GLY A 100 -18.18 5.39 13.62
CA GLY A 100 -17.35 5.60 14.82
C GLY A 100 -15.85 5.61 14.54
N MET A 101 -15.46 6.01 13.33
CA MET A 101 -14.05 6.13 12.93
C MET A 101 -13.33 7.18 13.79
N PRO A 102 -11.99 7.07 13.97
CA PRO A 102 -11.20 8.13 14.59
C PRO A 102 -11.44 9.49 13.91
N ALA A 103 -11.41 10.58 14.70
CA ALA A 103 -11.76 11.92 14.22
C ALA A 103 -10.82 12.47 13.12
N ASP A 104 -9.61 11.93 13.04
CA ASP A 104 -8.57 12.24 12.06
C ASP A 104 -8.52 11.25 10.89
N ALA A 105 -9.42 10.27 10.85
CA ALA A 105 -9.56 9.38 9.71
C ALA A 105 -10.22 10.11 8.54
N VAL A 106 -9.73 9.82 7.34
CA VAL A 106 -10.33 10.25 6.08
C VAL A 106 -10.57 9.05 5.18
N ARG A 107 -11.50 9.22 4.23
CA ARG A 107 -11.79 8.24 3.20
C ARG A 107 -11.16 8.68 1.88
N TRP A 108 -10.24 7.88 1.37
CA TRP A 108 -9.80 7.90 -0.01
C TRP A 108 -10.77 7.09 -0.84
N ARG A 109 -11.66 7.79 -1.54
CA ARG A 109 -12.60 7.17 -2.48
C ARG A 109 -11.93 7.12 -3.85
N ASP A 110 -11.32 5.99 -4.18
CA ASP A 110 -10.97 5.70 -5.56
C ASP A 110 -12.28 5.53 -6.34
N ALA A 111 -12.34 6.15 -7.52
CA ALA A 111 -13.51 6.49 -8.33
C ALA A 111 -14.60 5.42 -8.23
N PRO A 112 -15.89 5.82 -8.25
CA PRO A 112 -16.96 4.85 -8.28
C PRO A 112 -16.75 4.01 -9.54
N ASN A 113 -16.33 2.76 -9.36
CA ASN A 113 -16.71 1.75 -10.32
C ASN A 113 -18.22 1.87 -10.33
N SER A 114 -18.78 2.47 -11.39
CA SER A 114 -20.21 2.51 -11.59
C SER A 114 -20.64 1.06 -11.52
N ILE A 115 -21.22 0.67 -10.39
CA ILE A 115 -21.83 -0.64 -10.23
C ILE A 115 -23.04 -0.54 -11.14
N ASN A 116 -22.82 -0.91 -12.41
CA ASN A 116 -23.69 -0.76 -13.57
C ASN A 116 -25.16 -0.47 -13.20
N GLY A 117 -25.54 0.81 -13.17
CA GLY A 117 -26.93 1.25 -13.11
C GLY A 117 -27.60 1.31 -11.74
N TRP A 118 -26.87 1.21 -10.62
CA TRP A 118 -27.45 1.31 -9.27
C TRP A 118 -26.95 2.54 -8.51
N ASP A 119 -27.39 3.73 -8.92
CA ASP A 119 -27.20 5.01 -8.20
C ASP A 119 -27.85 5.05 -6.79
N ARG A 120 -28.35 3.90 -6.32
CA ARG A 120 -29.09 3.75 -5.06
C ARG A 120 -28.28 3.14 -3.94
N LEU A 121 -27.09 2.60 -4.21
CA LEU A 121 -26.23 2.07 -3.15
C LEU A 121 -25.55 3.22 -2.40
N PRO A 122 -25.39 3.13 -1.07
CA PRO A 122 -24.61 4.08 -0.31
C PRO A 122 -23.17 4.13 -0.83
N ASP A 123 -22.67 5.34 -1.06
CA ASP A 123 -21.28 5.56 -1.43
C ASP A 123 -20.39 5.41 -0.21
N TRP A 124 -20.02 4.16 0.12
CA TRP A 124 -19.11 3.82 1.21
C TRP A 124 -17.80 3.20 0.73
N GLN A 125 -17.66 2.97 -0.57
CA GLN A 125 -16.47 2.38 -1.15
C GLN A 125 -15.26 3.30 -0.94
N GLY A 126 -14.12 2.69 -0.63
CA GLY A 126 -12.86 3.40 -0.49
C GLY A 126 -11.96 2.82 0.58
N ARG A 127 -10.80 3.46 0.72
CA ARG A 127 -9.81 3.16 1.75
C ARG A 127 -9.88 4.23 2.84
N TYR A 128 -10.02 3.80 4.09
CA TYR A 128 -10.11 4.65 5.26
C TYR A 128 -8.73 4.68 5.91
N VAL A 129 -8.12 5.86 5.88
CA VAL A 129 -6.73 6.08 6.32
C VAL A 129 -6.67 7.14 7.41
N ARG A 130 -5.63 7.06 8.23
CA ARG A 130 -5.32 8.05 9.24
C ARG A 130 -3.84 8.41 9.18
N LEU A 131 -3.54 9.70 9.23
CA LEU A 131 -2.18 10.21 9.30
C LEU A 131 -1.89 10.66 10.73
N HIS A 132 -0.94 10.02 11.40
CA HIS A 132 -0.48 10.44 12.74
C HIS A 132 0.96 10.00 12.97
N ASP A 133 1.69 10.68 13.86
CA ASP A 133 3.04 10.28 14.33
C ASP A 133 4.05 9.89 13.22
N GLY A 134 3.96 10.51 12.04
CA GLY A 134 4.85 10.21 10.92
C GLY A 134 4.56 8.87 10.24
N VAL A 135 3.35 8.34 10.39
CA VAL A 135 2.87 7.12 9.73
C VAL A 135 1.49 7.30 9.12
N VAL A 136 1.20 6.51 8.10
CA VAL A 136 -0.12 6.38 7.49
C VAL A 136 -0.69 5.02 7.86
N ASP A 137 -1.75 5.01 8.65
CA ASP A 137 -2.48 3.79 8.99
C ASP A 137 -3.60 3.57 7.98
N THR A 138 -3.64 2.41 7.33
CA THR A 138 -4.86 1.93 6.68
C THR A 138 -5.71 1.17 7.69
N LEU A 139 -6.86 1.74 8.05
CA LEU A 139 -7.76 1.19 9.07
C LEU A 139 -8.72 0.17 8.46
N LEU A 140 -9.30 0.51 7.31
CA LEU A 140 -10.36 -0.25 6.66
C LEU A 140 -10.33 -0.01 5.15
N THR A 141 -10.59 -1.08 4.38
CA THR A 141 -10.96 -0.98 2.98
C THR A 141 -12.38 -1.52 2.82
N ALA A 142 -13.27 -0.71 2.24
CA ALA A 142 -14.64 -1.10 1.94
C ALA A 142 -14.81 -1.19 0.41
N ARG A 143 -15.30 -2.32 -0.06
CA ARG A 143 -15.49 -2.60 -1.50
C ARG A 143 -16.79 -3.31 -1.74
N TRP A 144 -17.52 -2.88 -2.76
CA TRP A 144 -18.67 -3.62 -3.26
C TRP A 144 -18.22 -4.83 -4.07
N GLU A 145 -18.77 -6.00 -3.75
CA GLU A 145 -18.49 -7.26 -4.41
C GLU A 145 -19.76 -7.88 -5.02
N TRP A 146 -19.54 -8.90 -5.87
CA TRP A 146 -20.60 -9.62 -6.59
C TRP A 146 -20.38 -11.14 -6.43
N PRO A 147 -20.71 -11.76 -5.29
CA PRO A 147 -20.61 -13.21 -5.15
C PRO A 147 -21.66 -13.91 -6.02
N THR A 148 -22.81 -13.26 -6.30
CA THR A 148 -23.86 -13.77 -7.20
C THR A 148 -24.60 -12.62 -7.92
N ARG A 149 -25.25 -12.92 -9.06
CA ARG A 149 -26.03 -11.92 -9.85
C ARG A 149 -27.21 -11.27 -9.11
N ALA A 150 -27.58 -11.76 -7.93
CA ALA A 150 -28.86 -11.43 -7.30
C ALA A 150 -28.76 -10.43 -6.14
N PHE A 151 -27.62 -10.30 -5.46
CA PHE A 151 -27.51 -9.45 -4.26
C PHE A 151 -26.12 -8.80 -4.18
N PRO A 152 -26.01 -7.46 -4.22
CA PRO A 152 -24.76 -6.80 -3.91
C PRO A 152 -24.41 -7.02 -2.44
N ASN A 153 -23.15 -7.28 -2.17
CA ASN A 153 -22.58 -7.27 -0.82
C ASN A 153 -21.48 -6.21 -0.75
N ILE A 154 -21.34 -5.61 0.42
CA ILE A 154 -20.14 -4.83 0.73
C ILE A 154 -19.21 -5.74 1.54
N ALA A 155 -17.98 -5.86 1.05
CA ALA A 155 -16.88 -6.51 1.72
C ALA A 155 -16.03 -5.46 2.43
N TYR A 156 -15.77 -5.74 3.69
CA TYR A 156 -14.92 -4.94 4.56
C TYR A 156 -13.66 -5.74 4.86
N HIS A 157 -12.51 -5.14 4.57
CA HIS A 157 -11.21 -5.66 4.96
C HIS A 157 -10.61 -4.66 5.94
N GLY A 158 -10.66 -4.97 7.23
CA GLY A 158 -10.06 -4.12 8.26
C GLY A 158 -8.79 -4.72 8.84
N TYR A 159 -8.00 -3.86 9.46
CA TYR A 159 -6.67 -4.18 9.98
C TYR A 159 -6.55 -3.73 11.44
N LEU A 160 -6.13 -4.65 12.31
CA LEU A 160 -5.94 -4.37 13.73
C LEU A 160 -4.56 -4.80 14.26
N PRO A 161 -3.70 -3.85 14.71
CA PRO A 161 -3.83 -2.40 14.51
C PRO A 161 -3.83 -2.05 13.01
N GLY A 162 -4.06 -0.77 12.67
CA GLY A 162 -4.04 -0.32 11.27
C GLY A 162 -2.78 -0.78 10.53
N LEU A 163 -2.90 -1.02 9.22
CA LEU A 163 -1.75 -1.38 8.40
C LEU A 163 -0.90 -0.12 8.19
N THR A 164 0.17 -0.03 8.97
CA THR A 164 1.03 1.16 9.05
C THR A 164 2.06 1.20 7.92
N GLU A 165 2.08 2.31 7.19
CA GLU A 165 3.16 2.69 6.27
C GLU A 165 3.97 3.85 6.89
N PRO A 166 5.30 3.71 7.07
CA PRO A 166 6.12 4.80 7.56
C PRO A 166 6.25 5.90 6.52
N ILE A 167 6.23 7.15 6.97
CA ILE A 167 6.49 8.30 6.11
C ILE A 167 7.99 8.54 6.04
N GLY A 168 8.73 8.28 7.13
CA GLY A 168 10.17 8.50 7.19
C GLY A 168 10.98 7.20 7.04
N LEU A 169 11.68 7.06 5.91
CA LEU A 169 12.71 6.03 5.69
C LEU A 169 13.88 6.68 4.95
N ALA A 170 15.11 6.39 5.36
CA ALA A 170 16.30 6.72 4.58
C ALA A 170 16.50 5.69 3.45
N ALA A 171 17.22 6.08 2.40
CA ALA A 171 17.46 5.20 1.26
C ALA A 171 18.15 3.89 1.69
N GLY A 172 17.59 2.76 1.28
CA GLY A 172 18.02 1.42 1.67
C GLY A 172 17.37 0.89 2.96
N GLU A 173 16.68 1.72 3.74
CA GLU A 173 16.00 1.26 4.94
C GLU A 173 14.73 0.47 4.61
N THR A 174 14.46 -0.54 5.44
CA THR A 174 13.26 -1.37 5.37
C THR A 174 12.54 -1.33 6.70
N TYR A 175 11.23 -1.07 6.63
CA TYR A 175 10.32 -1.21 7.74
C TYR A 175 9.46 -2.45 7.55
N ALA A 176 9.39 -3.29 8.58
CA ALA A 176 8.43 -4.38 8.64
C ALA A 176 7.28 -3.97 9.55
N SER A 177 6.05 -3.97 9.01
CA SER A 177 4.87 -3.70 9.82
C SER A 177 4.74 -4.76 10.91
N PRO A 178 4.20 -4.40 12.09
CA PRO A 178 3.68 -5.40 13.00
C PRO A 178 2.72 -6.34 12.25
N ALA A 179 2.63 -7.59 12.70
CA ALA A 179 1.59 -8.48 12.23
C ALA A 179 0.22 -7.87 12.56
N VAL A 180 -0.57 -7.59 11.53
CA VAL A 180 -1.94 -7.08 11.70
C VAL A 180 -2.92 -8.23 11.62
N THR A 181 -3.97 -8.16 12.44
CA THR A 181 -5.10 -9.07 12.31
C THR A 181 -5.97 -8.55 11.18
N GLN A 182 -6.08 -9.33 10.11
CA GLN A 182 -7.04 -9.04 9.05
C GLN A 182 -8.39 -9.65 9.40
N TYR A 183 -9.45 -8.85 9.35
CA TYR A 183 -10.80 -9.37 9.43
C TYR A 183 -11.52 -9.08 8.12
N VAL A 184 -12.34 -10.05 7.70
CA VAL A 184 -13.20 -9.92 6.54
C VAL A 184 -14.64 -10.01 7.02
N ALA A 185 -15.37 -8.91 6.87
CA ALA A 185 -16.80 -8.88 7.13
C ALA A 185 -17.53 -8.64 5.81
N GLY A 186 -18.42 -9.56 5.44
CA GLY A 186 -19.32 -9.38 4.31
C GLY A 186 -20.73 -9.13 4.83
N HIS A 187 -21.37 -8.04 4.39
CA HIS A 187 -22.78 -7.82 4.65
C HIS A 187 -23.57 -8.00 3.37
N TYR A 188 -24.42 -9.02 3.34
CA TYR A 188 -25.44 -9.16 2.30
C TYR A 188 -26.49 -8.09 2.50
N ILE A 189 -26.67 -7.23 1.50
CA ILE A 189 -27.71 -6.23 1.53
C ILE A 189 -28.87 -6.76 0.72
N PHE A 190 -29.95 -7.08 1.42
CA PHE A 190 -31.24 -7.18 0.77
C PHE A 190 -31.71 -5.76 0.48
N ILE A 191 -31.55 -5.32 -0.76
CA ILE A 191 -32.11 -4.05 -1.21
C ILE A 191 -33.63 -4.21 -1.26
N ASP A 192 -34.31 -3.96 -0.15
CA ASP A 192 -35.65 -3.42 -0.24
C ASP A 192 -35.48 -2.00 -0.78
N THR A 193 -36.13 -1.73 -1.92
CA THR A 193 -36.12 -0.42 -2.59
C THR A 193 -36.50 0.76 -1.70
N ASN A 194 -37.07 0.50 -0.52
CA ASN A 194 -37.48 1.52 0.45
C ASN A 194 -36.54 1.68 1.66
N ASN A 195 -35.49 0.86 1.82
CA ASN A 195 -34.75 0.80 3.09
C ASN A 195 -33.22 0.63 2.98
N VAL A 196 -32.60 1.30 2.01
CA VAL A 196 -31.13 1.28 1.82
C VAL A 196 -30.35 2.01 2.94
N SER A 197 -31.05 2.60 3.91
CA SER A 197 -30.52 3.46 4.97
C SER A 197 -29.89 2.74 6.17
N HIS A 198 -29.86 1.40 6.20
CA HIS A 198 -29.45 0.67 7.42
C HIS A 198 -28.50 -0.50 7.16
N VAL A 199 -27.36 -0.25 6.51
CA VAL A 199 -26.24 -1.19 6.70
C VAL A 199 -25.53 -0.79 7.97
N PRO A 200 -25.43 -1.69 8.95
CA PRO A 200 -24.74 -1.38 10.19
C PRO A 200 -23.26 -1.11 9.91
N ALA A 201 -22.67 -0.23 10.72
CA ALA A 201 -21.24 -0.02 10.73
C ALA A 201 -20.49 -1.36 10.88
N PRO A 202 -19.39 -1.57 10.15
CA PRO A 202 -18.56 -2.73 10.40
C PRO A 202 -17.97 -2.62 11.81
N PRO A 203 -17.90 -3.72 12.58
CA PRO A 203 -17.18 -3.71 13.85
C PRO A 203 -15.70 -3.43 13.57
N LEU A 204 -15.20 -2.31 14.10
CA LEU A 204 -13.78 -1.93 13.99
C LEU A 204 -12.90 -2.66 15.00
N ASP A 205 -13.47 -3.47 15.88
CA ASP A 205 -12.74 -4.26 16.90
C ASP A 205 -12.36 -5.67 16.42
N GLY A 206 -12.73 -6.02 15.18
CA GLY A 206 -12.45 -7.35 14.61
C GLY A 206 -13.27 -8.47 15.26
N GLY A 207 -14.37 -8.17 15.98
CA GLY A 207 -15.14 -9.17 16.72
C GLY A 207 -15.81 -10.27 15.87
N THR A 208 -15.91 -10.09 14.55
CA THR A 208 -16.54 -11.05 13.62
C THR A 208 -15.70 -11.26 12.36
N GLY A 209 -15.57 -12.52 11.90
CA GLY A 209 -14.92 -12.82 10.61
C GLY A 209 -13.41 -12.66 10.61
N VAL A 210 -12.75 -12.82 11.77
CA VAL A 210 -11.29 -12.81 11.87
C VAL A 210 -10.71 -13.94 11.03
N LEU A 211 -9.95 -13.58 10.01
CA LEU A 211 -9.03 -14.53 9.41
C LEU A 211 -7.79 -14.51 10.29
N PRO A 212 -7.31 -15.66 10.79
CA PRO A 212 -6.08 -15.72 11.59
C PRO A 212 -4.82 -15.35 10.79
N ASP A 213 -4.97 -14.93 9.53
CA ASP A 213 -3.88 -14.46 8.70
C ASP A 213 -3.29 -13.18 9.28
N LYS A 214 -2.10 -13.36 9.84
CA LYS A 214 -1.20 -12.30 10.23
C LYS A 214 -0.57 -11.75 8.97
N ALA A 215 -1.23 -10.76 8.36
CA ALA A 215 -0.62 -10.03 7.27
C ALA A 215 0.57 -9.23 7.80
N THR A 216 1.68 -9.29 7.08
CA THR A 216 2.86 -8.45 7.29
C THR A 216 3.16 -7.72 5.99
N LEU A 217 3.49 -6.44 6.10
CA LEU A 217 3.92 -5.61 4.99
C LEU A 217 5.35 -5.16 5.25
N GLU A 218 6.26 -5.50 4.34
CA GLU A 218 7.60 -4.93 4.34
C GLU A 218 7.65 -3.78 3.36
N THR A 219 8.10 -2.61 3.80
CA THR A 219 8.28 -1.41 2.97
C THR A 219 9.75 -1.02 2.97
N THR A 220 10.39 -1.11 1.80
CA THR A 220 11.77 -0.65 1.57
C THR A 220 11.74 0.64 0.76
N TYR A 221 12.41 1.68 1.24
CA TYR A 221 12.65 2.89 0.43
C TYR A 221 13.95 2.72 -0.34
N LEU A 222 13.87 2.71 -1.68
CA LEU A 222 15.01 2.44 -2.56
C LEU A 222 15.79 3.70 -2.95
N GLY A 223 15.25 4.89 -2.66
CA GLY A 223 15.89 6.17 -2.93
C GLY A 223 15.12 7.05 -3.90
N ARG A 224 15.70 8.21 -4.20
CA ARG A 224 15.19 9.15 -5.21
C ARG A 224 15.70 8.77 -6.60
N VAL A 225 14.82 8.86 -7.59
CA VAL A 225 15.14 8.59 -9.00
C VAL A 225 14.24 9.42 -9.92
N ASP A 226 14.81 9.90 -11.02
CA ASP A 226 14.04 10.53 -12.09
C ASP A 226 13.39 9.47 -12.96
N VAL A 227 12.07 9.57 -13.13
CA VAL A 227 11.26 8.65 -13.92
C VAL A 227 10.62 9.41 -15.07
N THR A 228 10.77 8.88 -16.29
CA THR A 228 10.07 9.40 -17.48
C THR A 228 8.94 8.46 -17.86
N VAL A 229 7.72 8.98 -17.83
CA VAL A 229 6.48 8.33 -18.26
C VAL A 229 5.78 9.19 -19.31
N PRO A 230 4.71 8.72 -19.98
CA PRO A 230 4.04 9.54 -20.99
C PRO A 230 3.51 10.89 -20.48
N ALA A 231 3.17 11.00 -19.18
CA ALA A 231 2.78 12.27 -18.54
C ALA A 231 3.94 13.28 -18.35
N GLY A 232 5.20 12.87 -18.51
CA GLY A 232 6.39 13.71 -18.31
C GLY A 232 7.51 13.05 -17.53
N THR A 233 8.52 13.85 -17.16
CA THR A 233 9.64 13.43 -16.30
C THR A 233 9.47 13.99 -14.90
N PHE A 234 9.58 13.13 -13.89
CA PHE A 234 9.37 13.48 -12.48
C PHE A 234 10.54 13.00 -11.62
N ALA A 235 10.98 13.82 -10.67
CA ALA A 235 11.76 13.34 -9.54
C ALA A 235 10.82 12.55 -8.61
N THR A 236 11.17 11.31 -8.27
CA THR A 236 10.30 10.40 -7.51
C THR A 236 11.02 9.71 -6.36
N CYS A 237 10.28 9.32 -5.31
CA CYS A 237 10.70 8.29 -4.36
C CYS A 237 10.30 6.92 -4.87
N HIS A 238 11.27 6.02 -4.99
CA HIS A 238 11.03 4.63 -5.33
C HIS A 238 10.84 3.80 -4.06
N VAL A 239 9.68 3.18 -3.91
CA VAL A 239 9.31 2.34 -2.77
C VAL A 239 8.99 0.95 -3.25
N ARG A 240 9.56 -0.06 -2.59
CA ARG A 240 9.20 -1.47 -2.77
C ARG A 240 8.44 -1.96 -1.55
N GLN A 241 7.28 -2.54 -1.78
CA GLN A 241 6.47 -3.21 -0.79
C GLN A 241 6.44 -4.70 -1.09
N THR A 242 6.61 -5.52 -0.06
CA THR A 242 6.44 -6.98 -0.16
C THR A 242 5.33 -7.40 0.79
N SER A 243 4.34 -8.11 0.27
CA SER A 243 3.27 -8.69 1.06
C SER A 243 3.35 -10.22 1.01
N ALA A 244 2.96 -10.89 2.09
CA ALA A 244 2.77 -12.33 2.07
C ALA A 244 1.48 -12.67 1.29
N PRO A 245 1.50 -13.61 0.31
CA PRO A 245 2.54 -14.59 0.00
C PRO A 245 3.40 -14.25 -1.24
N GLY A 246 4.36 -13.32 -1.11
CA GLY A 246 5.41 -13.10 -2.10
C GLY A 246 5.06 -12.13 -3.24
N VAL A 247 3.97 -11.37 -3.11
CA VAL A 247 3.66 -10.30 -4.05
C VAL A 247 4.56 -9.10 -3.74
N VAL A 248 5.27 -8.64 -4.76
CA VAL A 248 6.12 -7.45 -4.72
C VAL A 248 5.44 -6.34 -5.49
N GLN A 249 5.29 -5.18 -4.85
CA GLN A 249 4.79 -3.96 -5.45
C GLN A 249 5.86 -2.88 -5.39
N GLU A 250 6.26 -2.34 -6.52
CA GLU A 250 7.11 -1.17 -6.65
C GLU A 250 6.25 0.05 -7.02
N SER A 251 6.54 1.20 -6.43
CA SER A 251 5.84 2.46 -6.73
C SER A 251 6.81 3.63 -6.78
N TRP A 252 6.57 4.55 -7.71
CA TRP A 252 7.35 5.78 -7.87
C TRP A 252 6.44 6.97 -7.59
N ARG A 253 6.60 7.54 -6.39
CA ARG A 253 5.78 8.66 -5.88
C ARG A 253 6.49 9.98 -6.17
N VAL A 254 5.81 10.95 -6.77
CA VAL A 254 6.41 12.26 -7.10
C VAL A 254 6.95 12.93 -5.83
N ALA A 255 8.20 13.38 -5.89
CA ALA A 255 8.92 13.92 -4.75
C ALA A 255 8.68 15.41 -4.52
N GLU A 256 8.30 16.15 -5.55
CA GLU A 256 8.24 17.60 -5.50
C GLU A 256 7.24 18.21 -6.50
N GLY A 257 6.96 19.49 -6.31
CA GLY A 257 6.01 20.22 -7.15
C GLY A 257 4.55 19.90 -6.84
N GLN A 258 3.68 20.30 -7.77
CA GLN A 258 2.23 20.28 -7.58
C GLN A 258 1.62 18.87 -7.52
N TRP A 259 2.35 17.83 -7.96
CA TRP A 259 1.87 16.44 -7.96
C TRP A 259 2.50 15.59 -6.86
N ARG A 260 3.22 16.20 -5.91
CA ARG A 260 3.90 15.50 -4.81
C ARG A 260 2.98 14.47 -4.14
N GLY A 261 3.51 13.27 -3.93
CA GLY A 261 2.81 12.14 -3.33
C GLY A 261 2.03 11.25 -4.29
N ILE A 262 1.68 11.74 -5.49
CA ILE A 262 0.99 10.93 -6.49
C ILE A 262 1.96 9.90 -7.06
N THR A 263 1.52 8.64 -7.14
CA THR A 263 2.24 7.59 -7.84
C THR A 263 2.12 7.82 -9.35
N VAL A 264 3.25 7.84 -10.06
CA VAL A 264 3.28 8.03 -11.53
C VAL A 264 3.73 6.80 -12.30
N GLN A 265 4.28 5.82 -11.59
CA GLN A 265 4.57 4.50 -12.10
C GLN A 265 4.32 3.50 -10.99
N SER A 266 3.82 2.32 -11.34
CA SER A 266 3.75 1.18 -10.43
C SER A 266 4.11 -0.11 -11.17
N ARG A 267 4.63 -1.07 -10.43
CA ARG A 267 4.82 -2.44 -10.89
C ARG A 267 4.38 -3.38 -9.79
N GLU A 268 3.56 -4.36 -10.13
CA GLU A 268 3.22 -5.46 -9.25
C GLU A 268 3.69 -6.76 -9.91
N SER A 269 4.33 -7.64 -9.16
CA SER A 269 4.69 -8.96 -9.65
C SER A 269 4.56 -10.01 -8.56
N GLY A 270 4.20 -11.22 -8.97
CA GLY A 270 4.12 -12.41 -8.13
C GLY A 270 4.20 -13.66 -9.00
N ASP A 271 3.83 -14.81 -8.44
CA ASP A 271 3.93 -16.09 -9.14
C ASP A 271 3.11 -16.09 -10.43
N GLY A 272 3.81 -16.02 -11.57
CA GLY A 272 3.23 -16.10 -12.90
C GLY A 272 2.53 -14.84 -13.41
N PHE A 273 2.63 -13.71 -12.70
CA PHE A 273 2.03 -12.45 -13.17
C PHE A 273 2.92 -11.23 -12.96
N ARG A 274 2.71 -10.25 -13.84
CA ARG A 274 3.27 -8.90 -13.73
C ARG A 274 2.27 -7.89 -14.28
N LEU A 275 2.10 -6.80 -13.54
CA LEU A 275 1.28 -5.66 -13.89
C LEU A 275 2.17 -4.42 -13.85
N ASP A 276 2.33 -3.72 -14.96
CA ASP A 276 3.01 -2.43 -15.01
C ASP A 276 1.99 -1.33 -15.32
N GLN A 277 2.09 -0.20 -14.62
CA GLN A 277 1.28 0.99 -14.89
C GLN A 277 2.19 2.21 -15.03
N GLN A 278 1.92 3.04 -16.04
CA GLN A 278 2.63 4.30 -16.26
C GLN A 278 1.63 5.44 -16.45
N ALA A 279 1.84 6.55 -15.75
CA ALA A 279 0.96 7.70 -15.84
C ALA A 279 1.08 8.35 -17.23
N ARG A 280 -0.06 8.50 -17.88
CA ARG A 280 -0.26 9.21 -19.14
C ARG A 280 -0.73 10.64 -18.92
N GLU A 281 -1.62 10.85 -17.96
CA GLU A 281 -2.10 12.16 -17.56
C GLU A 281 -2.28 12.21 -16.04
N ILE A 282 -2.05 13.37 -15.43
CA ILE A 282 -2.17 13.58 -13.99
C ILE A 282 -2.88 14.91 -13.74
N SER A 283 -3.85 14.90 -12.83
CA SER A 283 -4.45 16.13 -12.31
C SER A 283 -4.54 16.06 -10.78
N ALA A 284 -4.50 17.22 -10.13
CA ALA A 284 -4.63 17.32 -8.69
C ALA A 284 -5.33 18.62 -8.29
N ASN A 285 -6.15 18.54 -7.26
CA ASN A 285 -6.77 19.67 -6.59
C ASN A 285 -6.58 19.48 -5.08
N TRP A 286 -5.71 20.30 -4.48
CA TRP A 286 -5.38 20.22 -3.06
C TRP A 286 -6.15 21.27 -2.27
N ASN A 287 -6.75 20.87 -1.16
CA ASN A 287 -7.43 21.78 -0.22
C ASN A 287 -6.49 22.24 0.89
#